data_AF-A6FID0-F1
#
_entry.id   AF-A6FID0-F1
#
_cell.length_a   1.000
_cell.length_b   1.000
_cell.length_c   1.000
_cell.angle_alpha   90.00
_cell.angle_beta   90.00
_cell.angle_gamma   90.00
#
_symmetry.space_group_name_H-M   'P 1'
#
loop_
_entity.id
_entity.type
_entity.pdbx_description
1 polymer ?
#
loop_
_entity_poly.entity_id
_entity_poly.type
_entity_poly.pdbx_seq_one_letter_code
_entity_poly.pdbx_strand_id
1 'polypeptide(L)' 'MTENNTMQRNLPRQERSLERVKQIIDSAAALFDEIGIANATPSDIAKASGLTRTSLYRYFPNKASIIRALAERHLQALE' A
#
# COMPACT_ATOMS: atom_id res chain seq x y z
N MET A 1 5.24 -34.52 5.71
CA MET A 1 4.99 -33.33 4.86
C MET A 1 3.79 -32.57 5.40
N THR A 2 3.96 -31.81 6.48
CA THR A 2 2.98 -30.79 6.92
C THR A 2 3.68 -29.91 7.93
N GLU A 3 4.42 -28.93 7.43
CA GLU A 3 5.08 -27.93 8.26
C GLU A 3 4.34 -26.60 8.16
N ASN A 4 3.86 -26.16 9.33
CA ASN A 4 3.81 -24.77 9.80
C ASN A 4 2.72 -23.83 9.27
N ASN A 5 1.57 -23.80 9.96
CA ASN A 5 0.56 -22.73 9.87
C ASN A 5 0.37 -21.96 11.21
N THR A 6 1.33 -21.99 12.13
CA THR A 6 1.17 -21.41 13.48
C THR A 6 1.84 -20.04 13.68
N MET A 7 2.72 -19.60 12.77
CA MET A 7 3.45 -18.32 12.94
C MET A 7 2.70 -17.08 12.47
N GLN A 8 1.62 -17.20 11.69
CA GLN A 8 0.91 -16.03 11.20
C GLN A 8 -0.04 -15.41 12.22
N ARG A 9 -0.45 -16.10 13.29
CA ARG A 9 -1.62 -15.66 14.10
C ARG A 9 -1.35 -14.51 15.08
N ASN A 10 -0.11 -14.07 15.29
CA ASN A 10 0.21 -13.10 16.35
C ASN A 10 1.10 -11.90 15.97
N LEU A 11 1.25 -11.55 14.68
CA LEU A 11 1.92 -10.27 14.35
C LEU A 11 1.08 -9.12 14.94
N PRO A 12 1.67 -8.23 15.76
CA PRO A 12 0.97 -7.12 16.37
C PRO A 12 0.27 -6.29 15.29
N ARG A 13 -0.97 -5.85 15.57
CA ARG A 13 -1.84 -5.14 14.62
C ARG A 13 -1.15 -3.97 13.90
N GLN A 14 -0.16 -3.35 14.55
CA GLN A 14 0.68 -2.29 13.99
C GLN A 14 1.58 -2.79 12.86
N GLU A 15 2.31 -3.90 13.04
CA GLU A 15 3.25 -4.43 12.03
C GLU A 15 2.52 -4.83 10.74
N ARG A 16 1.38 -5.53 10.86
CA ARG A 16 0.53 -5.82 9.70
C ARG A 16 -0.03 -4.57 9.02
N SER A 17 -0.28 -3.51 9.79
CA SER A 17 -0.75 -2.23 9.25
C SER A 17 0.35 -1.55 8.46
N LEU A 18 1.59 -1.56 8.98
CA LEU A 18 2.76 -1.01 8.30
C LEU A 18 3.06 -1.75 7.00
N GLU A 19 3.02 -3.09 7.02
CA GLU A 19 3.23 -3.90 5.81
C GLU A 19 2.16 -3.61 4.75
N ARG A 20 0.90 -3.41 5.16
CA ARG A 20 -0.17 -3.00 4.23
C ARG A 20 0.04 -1.61 3.66
N VAL A 21 0.46 -0.66 4.48
CA VAL A 21 0.81 0.69 4.01
C VAL A 21 1.92 0.60 2.96
N LYS A 22 2.98 -0.15 3.26
CA LYS A 22 4.10 -0.36 2.33
C LYS A 22 3.62 -0.96 1.00
N GLN A 23 2.85 -2.05 1.05
CA GLN A 23 2.29 -2.72 -0.13
C GLN A 23 1.46 -1.76 -1.00
N ILE A 24 0.64 -0.90 -0.37
CA ILE A 24 -0.18 0.09 -1.08
C ILE A 24 0.72 1.11 -1.79
N ILE A 25 1.74 1.63 -1.10
CA ILE A 25 2.65 2.65 -1.65
C ILE A 25 3.51 2.07 -2.78
N ASP A 26 3.98 0.82 -2.65
CA ASP A 26 4.72 0.12 -3.70
C ASP A 26 3.87 -0.05 -4.97
N SER A 27 2.63 -0.51 -4.79
CA SER A 27 1.69 -0.70 -5.91
C SER A 27 1.28 0.62 -6.56
N ALA A 28 1.11 1.68 -5.76
CA ALA A 28 0.81 3.02 -6.26
C ALA A 28 1.98 3.59 -7.07
N ALA A 29 3.22 3.42 -6.59
CA ALA A 29 4.41 3.88 -7.31
C ALA A 29 4.52 3.21 -8.69
N ALA A 30 4.42 1.87 -8.74
CA ALA A 30 4.48 1.13 -10.00
C ALA A 30 3.36 1.56 -10.98
N LEU A 31 2.14 1.76 -10.49
CA LEU A 31 1.03 2.21 -11.31
C LEU A 31 1.23 3.66 -11.81
N PHE A 32 1.78 4.54 -10.98
CA PHE A 32 2.07 5.91 -11.38
C PHE A 32 3.17 5.97 -12.44
N ASP A 33 4.16 5.08 -12.39
CA ASP A 33 5.19 4.96 -13.43
C ASP A 33 4.61 4.40 -14.75
N GLU A 34 3.66 3.48 -14.67
CA GLU A 34 3.07 2.83 -15.86
C GLU A 34 2.10 3.75 -16.62
N ILE A 35 1.15 4.38 -15.92
CA ILE A 35 0.05 5.13 -16.55
C ILE A 35 0.02 6.61 -16.19
N GLY A 36 0.95 7.08 -15.34
CA GLY A 36 0.99 8.45 -14.85
C GLY A 36 0.02 8.71 -13.71
N ILE A 37 0.40 9.65 -12.83
CA ILE A 37 -0.38 10.02 -11.65
C ILE A 37 -1.79 10.45 -12.04
N ALA A 38 -1.99 11.24 -13.11
CA ALA A 38 -3.30 11.77 -13.48
C ALA A 38 -4.31 10.65 -13.82
N ASN A 39 -3.87 9.58 -14.49
CA ASN A 39 -4.74 8.52 -14.98
C ASN A 39 -5.04 7.45 -13.91
N ALA A 40 -4.17 7.27 -12.92
CA ALA A 40 -4.38 6.27 -11.87
C ALA A 40 -5.54 6.63 -10.92
N THR A 41 -6.49 5.72 -10.69
CA THR A 41 -7.58 5.93 -9.72
C THR A 41 -7.33 5.17 -8.41
N PRO A 42 -7.98 5.56 -7.29
CA PRO A 42 -7.93 4.77 -6.05
C PRO A 42 -8.39 3.32 -6.24
N SER A 43 -9.30 3.06 -7.19
CA SER A 43 -9.76 1.70 -7.49
C SER A 43 -8.65 0.87 -8.14
N ASP A 44 -7.88 1.47 -9.05
CA ASP A 44 -6.76 0.81 -9.71
C ASP A 44 -5.64 0.49 -8.70
N ILE A 45 -5.33 1.43 -7.81
CA ILE A 45 -4.35 1.23 -6.74
C ILE A 45 -4.80 0.10 -5.80
N ALA A 46 -6.08 0.08 -5.40
CA ALA A 46 -6.62 -0.99 -4.57
C ALA A 46 -6.46 -2.35 -5.25
N LYS A 47 -6.83 -2.45 -6.54
CA LYS A 47 -6.69 -3.66 -7.34
C LYS A 47 -5.23 -4.11 -7.45
N ALA A 48 -4.31 -3.19 -7.77
CA ALA A 48 -2.87 -3.47 -7.85
C ALA A 48 -2.30 -3.94 -6.50
N SER A 49 -2.83 -3.41 -5.40
CA SER A 49 -2.44 -3.81 -4.04
C SER A 49 -3.12 -5.09 -3.53
N GLY A 50 -3.97 -5.74 -4.33
CA GLY A 50 -4.75 -6.91 -3.89
C GLY A 50 -5.78 -6.57 -2.79
N LEU A 51 -6.25 -5.33 -2.74
CA LEU A 51 -7.21 -4.82 -1.75
C LEU A 51 -8.55 -4.46 -2.39
N THR A 52 -9.59 -4.42 -1.56
CA THR A 52 -10.83 -3.75 -1.93
C THR A 52 -10.68 -2.24 -1.77
N ARG A 53 -11.49 -1.47 -2.51
CA ARG A 53 -11.54 0.00 -2.38
C ARG A 53 -11.87 0.44 -0.95
N THR A 54 -12.79 -0.26 -0.27
CA THR A 54 -13.11 0.00 1.14
C THR A 54 -11.91 -0.23 2.05
N SER A 55 -11.14 -1.31 1.83
CA SER A 55 -9.93 -1.57 2.60
C SER A 55 -8.89 -0.48 2.37
N LEU A 56 -8.67 -0.06 1.13
CA LEU A 56 -7.75 1.03 0.80
C LEU A 56 -8.10 2.32 1.57
N TYR A 57 -9.37 2.69 1.61
CA TYR A 57 -9.83 3.91 2.30
C TYR A 57 -9.63 3.87 3.82
N ARG A 58 -9.44 2.69 4.44
CA ARG A 58 -9.06 2.59 5.85
C ARG A 58 -7.63 3.05 6.12
N TYR A 59 -6.75 3.00 5.11
CA TYR A 59 -5.36 3.44 5.20
C TYR A 59 -5.17 4.84 4.60
N PHE A 60 -5.82 5.10 3.46
CA PHE A 60 -5.66 6.33 2.70
C PHE A 60 -7.03 6.89 2.30
N PRO A 61 -7.51 7.96 2.96
CA PRO A 61 -8.85 8.48 2.72
C PRO A 61 -9.04 9.05 1.30
N ASN A 62 -7.96 9.39 0.59
CA ASN A 62 -8.02 9.89 -0.78
C ASN A 62 -6.69 9.67 -1.53
N LYS A 63 -6.71 9.87 -2.85
CA LYS A 63 -5.52 9.72 -3.72
C LYS A 63 -4.37 10.64 -3.30
N ALA A 64 -4.67 11.86 -2.84
CA ALA A 64 -3.66 12.81 -2.40
C ALA A 64 -2.88 12.31 -1.17
N SER A 65 -3.52 11.60 -0.24
CA SER A 65 -2.84 10.99 0.91
C SER A 65 -1.87 9.88 0.51
N ILE A 66 -2.13 9.16 -0.58
CA ILE A 66 -1.23 8.14 -1.14
C ILE A 66 -0.02 8.82 -1.77
N ILE A 67 -0.26 9.84 -2.59
CA ILE A 67 0.80 10.63 -3.25
C ILE A 67 1.71 11.26 -2.20
N ARG A 68 1.14 11.85 -1.13
CA ARG A 68 1.92 12.44 -0.04
C ARG A 68 2.81 11.41 0.65
N ALA A 69 2.27 10.24 1.01
CA ALA A 69 3.05 9.19 1.65
C ALA A 69 4.16 8.64 0.74
N LEU A 70 3.91 8.55 -0.58
CA LEU A 70 4.93 8.20 -1.55
C LEU A 70 6.04 9.27 -1.62
N ALA A 71 5.68 10.55 -1.64
CA ALA A 71 6.63 11.66 -1.64
C ALA A 71 7.47 11.69 -0.35
N GLU A 72 6.85 11.50 0.81
CA GLU A 72 7.53 11.40 2.11
C GLU A 72 8.54 10.24 2.10
N ARG A 73 8.16 9.06 1.58
CA ARG A 73 9.07 7.92 1.42
C ARG A 73 10.27 8.24 0.54
N HIS A 74 10.07 8.94 -0.57
CA HIS A 74 11.17 9.33 -1.45
C HIS A 74 12.10 10.33 -0.80
N LEU A 75 11.57 11.30 -0.04
CA LEU A 75 12.39 12.25 0.70
C LEU A 75 13.25 11.54 1.75
N GLN A 76 12.68 10.60 2.50
CA GLN A 76 13.41 9.80 3.48
C GLN A 76 14.51 8.91 2.87
N ALA A 77 14.39 8.54 1.59
CA ALA A 77 15.40 7.73 0.90
C ALA A 77 16.59 8.56 0.38
N LEU A 78 16.48 9.89 0.41
CA LEU A 78 17.54 10.82 -0.01
C LEU A 78 18.44 11.29 1.14
N GLU A 79 18.05 11.03 2.39
CA GLU A 79 18.82 11.32 3.60
C GLU A 79 19.75 10.16 3.98
#